data_AF-A0A2E9N845-F1
#
_entry.id   AF-A0A2E9N845-F1
#
_cell.length_a   1.000
_cell.length_b   1.000
_cell.length_c   1.000
_cell.angle_alpha   90.00
_cell.angle_beta   90.00
_cell.angle_gamma   90.00
#
_symmetry.space_group_name_H-M   'P 1'
#
loop_
_entity.id
_entity.type
_entity.pdbx_description
1 polymer ?
#
loop_
_entity_poly.entity_id
_entity_poly.type
_entity_poly.pdbx_seq_one_letter_code
_entity_poly.pdbx_strand_id
1 'polypeptide(L)'
;MSAIEFLKHHVPDYAALNLEEQTAITEFTLLWSAMEGLLLKGNANPTSLANKAIEMDQHGGIDIAPYQAPLAYFRARYFVNGTFNHRFDNLRFRGNDRQELVEEVLSGKKTDQVSVLTALLLIVYRLRNNLFHGEKWKYGIKDQQSNFEAAADVMKSMLDTPRII
;
A
#
# COMPACT_ATOMS: atom_id res chain seq x y z
N MET A 1 27.06 -10.20 11.91
CA MET A 1 25.94 -9.31 12.24
C MET A 1 25.03 -9.23 11.04
N SER A 2 23.80 -9.70 11.16
CA SER A 2 22.76 -9.57 10.14
C SER A 2 22.31 -8.11 10.00
N ALA A 3 21.64 -7.77 8.90
CA ALA A 3 21.07 -6.44 8.70
C ALA A 3 20.06 -6.07 9.81
N ILE A 4 19.30 -7.04 10.31
CA ILE A 4 18.33 -6.85 11.39
C ILE A 4 19.03 -6.51 12.72
N GLU A 5 20.10 -7.24 13.05
CA GLU A 5 20.91 -6.96 14.24
C GLU A 5 21.56 -5.58 14.16
N PHE A 6 22.05 -5.20 12.97
CA PHE A 6 22.60 -3.87 12.73
C PHE A 6 21.54 -2.78 12.92
N LEU A 7 20.34 -2.94 12.35
CA LEU A 7 19.25 -1.96 12.51
C LEU A 7 18.79 -1.85 13.97
N LYS A 8 18.67 -2.97 14.70
CA LYS A 8 18.33 -2.95 16.13
C LYS A 8 19.39 -2.22 16.96
N HIS A 9 20.66 -2.32 16.57
CA HIS A 9 21.74 -1.64 17.29
C HIS A 9 21.80 -0.14 16.98
N HIS A 10 21.58 0.25 15.72
CA HIS A 10 21.82 1.62 15.24
C HIS A 10 20.55 2.49 15.13
N VAL A 11 19.35 1.88 15.14
CA VAL A 11 18.07 2.57 14.96
C VAL A 11 17.16 2.25 16.15
N PRO A 12 17.15 3.08 17.21
CA PRO A 12 16.39 2.83 18.43
C PRO A 12 14.89 2.54 18.18
N ASP A 13 14.30 3.22 17.21
CA ASP A 13 12.90 3.04 16.84
C ASP A 13 12.63 1.68 16.19
N TYR A 14 13.60 1.12 15.45
CA TYR A 14 13.50 -0.24 14.92
C TYR A 14 13.64 -1.28 16.02
N ALA A 15 14.51 -1.01 17.00
CA ALA A 15 14.69 -1.88 18.16
C ALA A 15 13.44 -1.98 19.04
N ALA A 16 12.60 -0.94 19.03
CA ALA A 16 11.34 -0.88 19.77
C ALA A 16 10.20 -1.71 19.14
N LEU A 17 10.37 -2.17 17.89
CA LEU A 17 9.37 -2.96 17.18
C LEU A 17 9.37 -4.40 17.66
N ASN A 18 8.19 -5.01 17.70
CA ASN A 18 8.06 -6.45 17.89
C ASN A 18 8.43 -7.20 16.59
N LEU A 19 8.48 -8.54 16.66
CA LEU A 19 8.88 -9.37 15.52
C LEU A 19 7.89 -9.29 14.34
N GLU A 20 6.60 -9.15 14.62
CA GLU A 20 5.56 -9.06 13.60
C GLU A 20 5.63 -7.73 12.86
N GLU A 21 5.82 -6.61 13.57
CA GLU A 21 6.05 -5.29 12.98
C GLU A 21 7.30 -5.28 12.09
N GLN A 22 8.39 -5.90 12.54
CA GLN A 22 9.62 -6.05 11.74
C GLN A 22 9.34 -6.87 10.47
N THR A 23 8.63 -8.00 10.61
CA THR A 23 8.27 -8.87 9.49
C THR A 23 7.40 -8.13 8.48
N ALA A 24 6.35 -7.43 8.92
CA ALA A 24 5.44 -6.71 8.07
C ALA A 24 6.15 -5.63 7.23
N ILE A 25 7.07 -4.87 7.83
CA ILE A 25 7.86 -3.86 7.11
C ILE A 25 8.80 -4.52 6.11
N THR A 26 9.47 -5.61 6.50
CA THR A 26 10.38 -6.34 5.61
C THR A 26 9.64 -6.92 4.43
N GLU A 27 8.52 -7.61 4.64
CA GLU A 27 7.67 -8.15 3.59
C GLU A 27 7.17 -7.04 2.67
N PHE A 28 6.59 -5.97 3.23
CA PHE A 28 6.10 -4.83 2.46
C PHE A 28 7.20 -4.22 1.57
N THR A 29 8.40 -4.02 2.12
CA THR A 29 9.52 -3.42 1.39
C THR A 29 9.98 -4.31 0.24
N LEU A 30 10.12 -5.62 0.48
CA LEU A 30 10.54 -6.58 -0.55
C LEU A 30 9.48 -6.76 -1.65
N LEU A 31 8.21 -6.85 -1.26
CA LEU A 31 7.08 -6.98 -2.19
C LEU A 31 6.92 -5.71 -3.03
N TRP A 32 7.10 -4.52 -2.44
CA TRP A 32 7.13 -3.27 -3.19
C TRP A 32 8.19 -3.31 -4.29
N SER A 33 9.44 -3.65 -3.93
CA SER A 33 10.53 -3.74 -4.90
C SER A 33 10.26 -4.77 -5.99
N ALA A 34 9.72 -5.94 -5.65
CA ALA A 34 9.36 -6.97 -6.62
C ALA A 34 8.24 -6.52 -7.56
N MET A 35 7.14 -5.97 -7.04
CA MET A 35 6.02 -5.45 -7.82
C MET A 35 6.47 -4.32 -8.75
N GLU A 36 7.23 -3.35 -8.24
CA GLU A 36 7.73 -2.22 -9.03
C GLU A 36 8.63 -2.68 -10.18
N GLY A 37 9.53 -3.63 -9.94
CA GLY A 37 10.40 -4.19 -10.98
C GLY A 37 9.65 -5.03 -12.00
N LEU A 38 8.80 -5.96 -11.54
CA LEU A 38 8.15 -6.95 -12.39
C LEU A 38 6.95 -6.40 -13.16
N LEU A 39 6.20 -5.46 -12.56
CA LEU A 39 4.94 -4.97 -13.13
C LEU A 39 5.01 -3.54 -13.65
N LEU A 40 5.93 -2.71 -13.13
CA LEU A 40 5.98 -1.27 -13.40
C LEU A 40 7.30 -0.81 -14.03
N LYS A 41 8.18 -1.75 -14.43
CA LYS A 41 9.48 -1.48 -15.06
C LYS A 41 10.37 -0.51 -14.26
N GLY A 42 10.28 -0.55 -12.93
CA GLY A 42 11.07 0.32 -12.06
C GLY A 42 10.58 1.77 -11.95
N ASN A 43 9.37 2.09 -12.45
CA ASN A 43 8.84 3.46 -12.46
C ASN A 43 7.42 3.51 -11.87
N ALA A 44 7.31 3.27 -10.55
CA ALA A 44 6.03 3.39 -9.86
C ALA A 44 5.70 4.86 -9.55
N ASN A 45 4.58 5.33 -10.09
CA ASN A 45 4.00 6.64 -9.84
C ASN A 45 2.47 6.55 -9.99
N PRO A 46 1.69 7.55 -9.53
CA PRO A 46 0.23 7.48 -9.58
C PRO A 46 -0.34 7.18 -10.97
N THR A 47 0.30 7.67 -12.04
CA THR A 47 -0.14 7.41 -13.42
C THR A 47 0.19 5.98 -13.85
N SER A 48 1.40 5.48 -13.59
CA SER A 48 1.76 4.10 -13.97
C SER A 48 0.95 3.06 -13.19
N LEU A 49 0.59 3.33 -11.94
CA LEU A 49 -0.29 2.47 -11.14
C LEU A 49 -1.71 2.40 -11.71
N ALA A 50 -2.30 3.55 -12.05
CA ALA A 50 -3.63 3.59 -12.67
C ALA A 50 -3.64 2.88 -14.04
N ASN A 51 -2.61 3.13 -14.86
CA ASN A 51 -2.47 2.47 -16.16
C ASN A 51 -2.33 0.95 -16.00
N LYS A 52 -1.62 0.48 -14.96
CA LYS A 52 -1.47 -0.95 -14.72
C LYS A 52 -2.80 -1.63 -14.36
N ALA A 53 -3.64 -0.98 -13.56
CA ALA A 53 -4.97 -1.50 -13.27
C ALA A 53 -5.83 -1.59 -14.55
N ILE A 54 -5.80 -0.57 -15.41
CA ILE A 54 -6.49 -0.58 -16.71
C ILE A 54 -5.97 -1.71 -17.60
N GLU A 55 -4.65 -1.89 -17.69
CA GLU A 55 -4.01 -2.95 -18.47
C GLU A 55 -4.44 -4.35 -17.99
N MET A 56 -4.52 -4.57 -16.67
CA MET A 56 -4.98 -5.85 -16.10
C MET A 56 -6.44 -6.13 -16.45
N ASP A 57 -7.30 -5.11 -16.38
CA ASP A 57 -8.71 -5.25 -16.75
C ASP A 57 -8.89 -5.62 -18.23
N GLN A 58 -8.07 -5.02 -19.11
CA GLN A 58 -8.08 -5.31 -20.55
C GLN A 58 -7.57 -6.73 -20.88
N HIS A 59 -6.74 -7.34 -20.03
CA HIS A 59 -6.11 -8.64 -20.26
C HIS A 59 -6.73 -9.77 -19.42
N GLY A 60 -8.05 -9.80 -19.31
CA GLY A 60 -8.79 -10.90 -18.65
C GLY A 60 -9.66 -10.46 -17.47
N GLY A 61 -9.77 -9.16 -17.21
CA GLY A 61 -10.52 -8.61 -16.10
C GLY A 61 -9.75 -8.69 -14.77
N ILE A 62 -10.18 -7.88 -13.80
CA ILE A 62 -9.62 -7.92 -12.44
C ILE A 62 -10.51 -8.82 -11.57
N ASP A 63 -10.00 -9.96 -11.11
CA ASP A 63 -10.65 -10.64 -10.00
C ASP A 63 -10.49 -9.77 -8.75
N ILE A 64 -11.61 -9.22 -8.27
CA ILE A 64 -11.62 -8.31 -7.14
C ILE A 64 -11.63 -9.04 -5.79
N ALA A 65 -11.91 -10.35 -5.77
CA ALA A 65 -12.06 -11.12 -4.54
C ALA A 65 -10.84 -11.03 -3.60
N PRO A 66 -9.58 -11.16 -4.07
CA PRO A 66 -8.39 -11.03 -3.22
C PRO A 66 -8.22 -9.64 -2.59
N TYR A 67 -8.80 -8.61 -3.21
CA TYR A 67 -8.66 -7.21 -2.79
C TYR A 67 -9.73 -6.77 -1.79
N GLN A 68 -10.76 -7.58 -1.53
CA GLN A 68 -11.86 -7.20 -0.63
C GLN A 68 -11.42 -7.03 0.83
N ALA A 69 -10.55 -7.91 1.34
CA ALA A 69 -10.06 -7.80 2.71
C ALA A 69 -9.18 -6.55 2.92
N PRO A 70 -8.18 -6.25 2.06
CA PRO A 70 -7.47 -4.97 2.12
C PRO A 70 -8.38 -3.75 1.98
N LEU A 71 -9.36 -3.78 1.08
CA LEU A 71 -10.33 -2.71 0.90
C LEU A 71 -11.15 -2.47 2.17
N ALA A 72 -11.69 -3.53 2.77
CA ALA A 72 -12.46 -3.44 4.02
C ALA A 72 -11.61 -2.87 5.16
N TYR A 73 -10.36 -3.30 5.27
CA TYR A 73 -9.41 -2.77 6.24
C TYR A 73 -9.15 -1.27 6.04
N PHE A 74 -8.80 -0.83 4.82
CA PHE A 74 -8.51 0.58 4.58
C PHE A 74 -9.75 1.47 4.72
N ARG A 75 -10.94 0.97 4.38
CA ARG A 75 -12.20 1.66 4.68
C ARG A 75 -12.39 1.86 6.17
N ALA A 76 -12.33 0.79 6.95
CA ALA A 76 -12.48 0.85 8.41
C ALA A 76 -11.43 1.76 9.07
N ARG A 77 -10.22 1.82 8.51
CA ARG A 77 -9.15 2.66 9.03
C ARG A 77 -9.31 4.14 8.71
N TYR A 78 -9.71 4.48 7.50
CA TYR A 78 -9.63 5.86 7.00
C TYR A 78 -10.98 6.57 6.92
N PHE A 79 -12.09 5.83 6.76
CA PHE A 79 -13.42 6.38 6.57
C PHE A 79 -14.37 5.86 7.67
N VAL A 80 -14.55 6.67 8.72
CA VAL A 80 -15.29 6.29 9.93
C VAL A 80 -16.46 7.25 10.11
N ASN A 81 -17.65 6.72 10.40
CA ASN A 81 -18.87 7.50 10.61
C ASN A 81 -19.18 8.48 9.47
N GLY A 82 -18.93 8.08 8.22
CA GLY A 82 -19.21 8.91 7.04
C GLY A 82 -18.17 10.00 6.75
N THR A 83 -17.04 10.03 7.46
CA THR A 83 -16.01 11.07 7.32
C THR A 83 -14.60 10.49 7.24
N PHE A 84 -13.71 11.17 6.50
CA PHE A 84 -12.29 10.86 6.52
C PHE A 84 -11.63 11.39 7.79
N ASN A 85 -10.75 10.59 8.39
CA ASN A 85 -10.10 10.95 9.65
C ASN A 85 -8.65 11.41 9.45
N HIS A 86 -8.04 11.93 10.52
CA HIS A 86 -6.65 12.40 10.52
C HIS A 86 -5.61 11.36 10.04
N ARG A 87 -5.92 10.05 10.10
CA ARG A 87 -5.02 9.01 9.59
C ARG A 87 -5.00 9.01 8.06
N PHE A 88 -6.11 9.35 7.41
CA PHE A 88 -6.18 9.55 5.97
C PHE A 88 -5.35 10.77 5.55
N ASP A 89 -5.48 11.90 6.26
CA ASP A 89 -4.66 13.10 6.00
C ASP A 89 -3.15 12.81 6.10
N ASN A 90 -2.77 11.90 7.00
CA ASN A 90 -1.39 11.45 7.17
C ASN A 90 -0.86 10.57 6.03
N LEU A 91 -1.71 10.12 5.09
CA LEU A 91 -1.23 9.55 3.83
C LEU A 91 -0.51 10.60 2.98
N ARG A 92 -0.81 11.90 3.19
CA ARG A 92 -0.11 13.04 2.56
C ARG A 92 -0.16 12.99 1.04
N PHE A 93 -1.33 12.72 0.47
CA PHE A 93 -1.55 12.79 -0.97
C PHE A 93 -1.11 14.16 -1.51
N ARG A 94 -0.45 14.13 -2.66
CA ARG A 94 -0.06 15.32 -3.43
C ARG A 94 -1.06 15.55 -4.55
N GLY A 95 -1.05 16.73 -5.18
CA GLY A 95 -2.04 17.11 -6.18
C GLY A 95 -2.24 16.09 -7.32
N ASN A 96 -1.18 15.40 -7.74
CA ASN A 96 -1.24 14.41 -8.82
C ASN A 96 -1.45 12.97 -8.33
N ASP A 97 -1.61 12.74 -7.01
CA ASP A 97 -1.76 11.40 -6.43
C ASP A 97 -3.21 10.86 -6.52
N ARG A 98 -4.12 11.60 -7.17
CA ARG A 98 -5.52 11.18 -7.40
C ARG A 98 -6.29 10.89 -6.10
N GLN A 99 -6.15 11.76 -5.10
CA GLN A 99 -6.82 11.61 -3.79
C GLN A 99 -8.33 11.41 -3.91
N GLU A 100 -9.00 12.17 -4.77
CA GLU A 100 -10.45 12.09 -5.00
C GLU A 100 -10.92 10.67 -5.37
N LEU A 101 -10.16 9.96 -6.22
CA LEU A 101 -10.46 8.58 -6.57
C LEU A 101 -10.43 7.65 -5.34
N VAL A 102 -9.44 7.84 -4.47
CA VAL A 102 -9.31 7.06 -3.23
C VAL A 102 -10.50 7.37 -2.31
N GLU A 103 -10.89 8.64 -2.20
CA GLU A 103 -12.04 9.05 -1.39
C GLU A 103 -13.35 8.45 -1.91
N GLU A 104 -13.59 8.48 -3.21
CA GLU A 104 -14.78 7.87 -3.82
C GLU A 104 -14.85 6.37 -3.58
N VAL A 105 -13.73 5.65 -3.69
CA VAL A 105 -13.68 4.21 -3.44
C VAL A 105 -13.89 3.88 -1.96
N LEU A 106 -13.19 4.58 -1.06
CA LEU A 106 -13.28 4.32 0.37
C LEU A 106 -14.65 4.69 0.95
N SER A 107 -15.28 5.74 0.43
CA SER A 107 -16.66 6.12 0.79
C SER A 107 -17.75 5.26 0.14
N GLY A 108 -17.37 4.36 -0.78
CA GLY A 108 -18.31 3.47 -1.48
C GLY A 108 -19.06 4.13 -2.65
N LYS A 109 -18.73 5.37 -3.00
CA LYS A 109 -19.28 6.06 -4.18
C LYS A 109 -18.82 5.45 -5.50
N LYS A 110 -17.65 4.79 -5.50
CA LYS A 110 -17.08 4.12 -6.66
C LYS A 110 -16.65 2.69 -6.32
N THR A 111 -17.09 1.72 -7.12
CA THR A 111 -16.93 0.30 -6.81
C THR A 111 -16.50 -0.56 -8.00
N ASP A 112 -16.22 0.04 -9.16
CA ASP A 112 -15.67 -0.69 -10.30
C ASP A 112 -14.26 -1.20 -9.99
N GLN A 113 -13.90 -2.35 -10.58
CA GLN A 113 -12.72 -3.11 -10.20
C GLN A 113 -11.41 -2.33 -10.46
N VAL A 114 -11.33 -1.63 -11.59
CA VAL A 114 -10.18 -0.78 -11.96
C VAL A 114 -9.97 0.32 -10.93
N SER A 115 -11.05 0.99 -10.52
CA SER A 115 -10.96 2.08 -9.57
C SER A 115 -10.61 1.59 -8.17
N VAL A 116 -11.19 0.47 -7.74
CA VAL A 116 -10.85 -0.16 -6.46
C VAL A 116 -9.37 -0.53 -6.43
N LEU A 117 -8.88 -1.24 -7.45
CA LEU A 117 -7.47 -1.63 -7.52
C LEU A 117 -6.55 -0.40 -7.56
N THR A 118 -6.89 0.61 -8.37
CA THR A 118 -6.12 1.85 -8.45
C THR A 118 -6.06 2.55 -7.09
N ALA A 119 -7.18 2.67 -6.38
CA ALA A 119 -7.21 3.29 -5.06
C ALA A 119 -6.33 2.53 -4.04
N LEU A 120 -6.37 1.20 -4.03
CA LEU A 120 -5.52 0.37 -3.18
C LEU A 120 -4.03 0.58 -3.49
N LEU A 121 -3.66 0.58 -4.77
CA LEU A 121 -2.29 0.82 -5.22
C LEU A 121 -1.78 2.23 -4.84
N LEU A 122 -2.63 3.25 -4.92
CA LEU A 122 -2.29 4.61 -4.49
C LEU A 122 -2.06 4.68 -2.97
N ILE A 123 -2.85 3.97 -2.16
CA ILE A 123 -2.61 3.85 -0.72
C ILE A 123 -1.26 3.16 -0.47
N VAL A 124 -0.98 2.03 -1.13
CA VAL A 124 0.32 1.33 -1.02
C VAL A 124 1.48 2.27 -1.38
N TYR A 125 1.37 3.03 -2.47
CA TYR A 125 2.36 4.02 -2.87
C TYR A 125 2.60 5.11 -1.82
N ARG A 126 1.53 5.63 -1.22
CA ARG A 126 1.63 6.61 -0.12
C ARG A 126 2.29 6.01 1.11
N LEU A 127 1.95 4.78 1.49
CA LEU A 127 2.59 4.07 2.59
C LEU A 127 4.09 3.91 2.34
N ARG A 128 4.49 3.51 1.13
CA ARG A 128 5.91 3.38 0.74
C ARG A 128 6.65 4.71 0.84
N ASN A 129 6.05 5.79 0.36
CA ASN A 129 6.66 7.12 0.43
C ASN A 129 6.78 7.64 1.86
N ASN A 130 5.86 7.24 2.75
CA ASN A 130 5.87 7.67 4.14
C ASN A 130 6.77 6.80 5.03
N LEU A 131 7.15 5.58 4.60
CA LEU A 131 7.93 4.61 5.40
C LEU A 131 9.36 5.08 5.75
N PHE A 132 10.07 5.77 4.84
CA PHE A 132 11.50 6.08 5.00
C PHE A 132 11.84 7.57 5.07
N HIS A 133 10.85 8.47 5.21
CA HIS A 133 11.15 9.90 5.40
C HIS A 133 11.72 10.13 6.81
N GLY A 134 13.05 10.23 6.85
CA GLY A 134 13.98 9.95 7.95
C GLY A 134 13.92 10.77 9.24
N GLU A 135 12.85 11.51 9.51
CA GLU A 135 12.67 12.20 10.79
C GLU A 135 11.66 11.51 11.72
N LYS A 136 10.94 10.47 11.25
CA LYS A 136 9.76 9.94 11.96
C LYS A 136 9.65 8.41 12.05
N TRP A 137 10.76 7.67 12.07
CA TRP A 137 10.72 6.24 12.44
C TRP A 137 9.92 6.03 13.74
N LYS A 138 10.14 6.92 14.72
CA LYS A 138 9.52 7.01 16.06
C LYS A 138 7.99 6.90 16.13
N TYR A 139 7.25 7.36 15.12
CA TYR A 139 5.78 7.42 15.15
C TYR A 139 5.12 6.75 13.95
N GLY A 140 5.90 6.43 12.91
CA GLY A 140 5.40 5.96 11.62
C GLY A 140 5.38 4.44 11.45
N ILE A 141 5.71 3.66 12.47
CA ILE A 141 5.72 2.19 12.38
C ILE A 141 4.76 1.55 13.40
N LYS A 142 4.74 2.07 14.64
CA LYS A 142 3.75 1.68 15.64
C LYS A 142 2.35 2.00 15.10
N ASP A 143 1.41 1.04 15.18
CA ASP A 143 0.07 1.05 14.57
C ASP A 143 0.02 0.98 13.03
N GLN A 144 1.12 0.60 12.37
CA GLN A 144 1.19 0.45 10.90
C GLN A 144 1.39 -1.01 10.45
N GLN A 145 1.57 -1.96 11.38
CA GLN A 145 1.62 -3.39 11.06
C GLN A 145 0.51 -3.81 10.10
N SER A 146 -0.75 -3.61 10.48
CA SER A 146 -1.89 -3.98 9.63
C SER A 146 -1.98 -3.17 8.33
N ASN A 147 -1.39 -1.97 8.27
CA ASN A 147 -1.27 -1.20 7.03
C ASN A 147 -0.30 -1.89 6.06
N PHE A 148 0.83 -2.36 6.56
CA PHE A 148 1.83 -3.06 5.76
C PHE A 148 1.38 -4.47 5.38
N GLU A 149 0.67 -5.18 6.26
CA GLU A 149 0.06 -6.48 5.95
C GLU A 149 -0.99 -6.35 4.85
N ALA A 150 -1.96 -5.44 5.00
CA ALA A 150 -2.97 -5.22 3.97
C ALA A 150 -2.37 -4.75 2.63
N ALA A 151 -1.35 -3.91 2.67
CA ALA A 151 -0.63 -3.50 1.46
C ALA A 151 0.19 -4.64 0.85
N ALA A 152 0.79 -5.50 1.68
CA ALA A 152 1.50 -6.69 1.23
C ALA A 152 0.54 -7.66 0.53
N ASP A 153 -0.67 -7.85 1.05
CA ASP A 153 -1.71 -8.68 0.43
C ASP A 153 -2.11 -8.14 -0.95
N VAL A 154 -2.32 -6.82 -1.07
CA VAL A 154 -2.56 -6.17 -2.39
C VAL A 154 -1.43 -6.49 -3.37
N MET A 155 -0.16 -6.38 -2.95
CA MET A 155 0.98 -6.64 -3.82
C MET A 155 1.16 -8.13 -4.16
N LYS A 156 0.89 -9.03 -3.21
CA LYS A 156 0.88 -10.49 -3.44
C LYS A 156 -0.17 -10.85 -4.50
N SER A 157 -1.40 -10.33 -4.37
CA SER A 157 -2.47 -10.56 -5.36
C SER A 157 -2.11 -10.03 -6.75
N MET A 158 -1.47 -8.85 -6.82
CA MET A 158 -0.97 -8.30 -8.09
C MET A 158 0.10 -9.20 -8.74
N LEU A 159 1.00 -9.76 -7.93
CA LEU A 159 2.10 -10.60 -8.40
C LEU A 159 1.65 -12.01 -8.82
N ASP A 160 0.62 -12.54 -8.16
CA ASP A 160 0.03 -13.86 -8.41
C ASP A 160 -0.94 -13.88 -9.60
N THR A 161 -1.40 -12.70 -10.05
CA THR A 161 -2.26 -12.60 -11.24
C THR A 161 -1.53 -13.18 -12.47
N PRO A 162 -2.12 -14.18 -13.16
CA PRO A 162 -1.50 -14.82 -14.32
C PRO A 162 -1.09 -13.80 -15.37
N ARG A 163 0.17 -13.89 -15.83
CA ARG A 163 0.69 -13.00 -16.87
C ARG A 163 0.42 -13.63 -18.22
N ILE A 164 -0.28 -12.91 -19.11
CA ILE A 164 -0.24 -13.21 -20.53
C ILE A 164 1.11 -12.70 -21.03
N ILE A 165 2.05 -13.63 -21.26
CA ILE A 165 3.40 -13.36 -21.79
C ILE A 165 3.33 -13.36 -23.32
#